data_AF-A0A943SNC3-F1
#
_entry.id   AF-A0A943SNC3-F1
#
_cell.length_a   1.000
_cell.length_b   1.000
_cell.length_c   1.000
_cell.angle_alpha   90.00
_cell.angle_beta   90.00
_cell.angle_gamma   90.00
#
_symmetry.space_group_name_H-M   'P 1'
#
loop_
_entity.id
_entity.type
_entity.pdbx_description
1 polymer ?
#
loop_
_entity_poly.entity_id
_entity_poly.type
_entity_poly.pdbx_seq_one_letter_code
_entity_poly.pdbx_strand_id
1 'polypeptide(L)'
;MSSLFTQALGVDFGTTSLSISDGQRGTLLREPSVAAISAVSGELLAVGEAASTLIRQTPGEVVAMYPVSSGCILDYQIARRMLKFFLRRMRKNRHMAYGAKVVMCARPGVGGSEKMAMEEAARYAGAKEVSLIEEPIAVGIGAGLNVFEPRGRMIIELGAGEGCASVVSLGGVVESQAIPTGGSYMNQCIADYLLSAYGVHVGDTEAESIKLSYSTHEGEMSALGRGEKSGLPEEIRFRPSEIEQALLPVREKI
;
A
#
# COMPACT_ATOMS: atom_id res chain seq x y z
N MET A 1 6.33 25.71 30.00
CA MET A 1 4.90 25.34 29.88
C MET A 1 4.80 24.20 28.89
N SER A 2 4.86 22.96 29.41
CA SER A 2 4.74 21.72 28.64
C SER A 2 3.31 21.60 28.12
N SER A 3 3.11 21.95 26.85
CA SER A 3 1.88 21.65 26.12
C SER A 3 1.63 20.15 26.23
N LEU A 4 0.49 19.77 26.79
CA LEU A 4 -0.06 18.43 26.76
C LEU A 4 -0.15 18.01 25.29
N PHE A 5 0.86 17.25 24.85
CA PHE A 5 1.17 16.93 23.46
C PHE A 5 -0.05 16.35 22.72
N THR A 6 -0.70 17.16 21.89
CA THR A 6 -1.53 16.63 20.80
C THR A 6 -0.59 16.02 19.76
N GLN A 7 -0.16 14.78 19.97
CA GLN A 7 0.64 14.05 18.99
C GLN A 7 -0.19 13.86 17.71
N ALA A 8 0.25 14.49 16.62
CA ALA A 8 -0.34 14.28 15.30
C ALA A 8 -0.03 12.85 14.84
N LEU A 9 -1.02 12.20 14.22
CA LEU A 9 -0.81 10.91 13.58
C LEU A 9 -0.51 11.14 12.10
N GLY A 10 0.58 10.55 11.62
CA GLY A 10 0.81 10.36 10.19
C GLY A 10 -0.03 9.19 9.71
N VAL A 11 -0.71 9.35 8.57
CA VAL A 11 -1.48 8.28 7.91
C VAL A 11 -1.04 8.21 6.47
N ASP A 12 -0.46 7.08 6.10
CA ASP A 12 -0.25 6.71 4.71
C ASP A 12 -1.28 5.62 4.39
N PHE A 13 -2.21 5.95 3.51
CA PHE A 13 -3.29 5.06 3.09
C PHE A 13 -3.01 4.57 1.67
N GLY A 14 -1.97 3.74 1.55
CA GLY A 14 -1.53 3.18 0.28
C GLY A 14 -2.42 2.06 -0.25
N THR A 15 -2.16 1.67 -1.50
CA THR A 15 -2.91 0.64 -2.25
C THR A 15 -2.88 -0.74 -1.57
N THR A 16 -1.72 -1.17 -1.06
CA THR A 16 -1.57 -2.51 -0.44
C THR A 16 -1.59 -2.46 1.07
N SER A 17 -1.19 -1.36 1.69
CA SER A 17 -1.16 -1.23 3.14
C SER A 17 -1.53 0.17 3.61
N LEU A 18 -2.21 0.23 4.74
CA LEU A 18 -2.39 1.44 5.54
C LEU A 18 -1.38 1.42 6.68
N SER A 19 -0.63 2.50 6.82
CA SER A 19 0.28 2.71 7.94
C SER A 19 -0.13 3.94 8.76
N ILE A 20 0.00 3.82 10.07
CA ILE A 20 -0.21 4.93 11.01
C ILE A 20 1.06 5.10 11.82
N SER A 21 1.58 6.32 11.86
CA SER A 21 2.82 6.68 12.55
C SER A 21 2.61 7.81 13.56
N ASP A 22 3.51 7.87 14.53
CA ASP A 22 3.68 8.99 15.45
C ASP A 22 5.10 9.53 15.25
N GLY A 23 5.23 10.85 15.08
CA GLY A 23 6.51 11.50 14.77
C GLY A 23 7.63 11.23 15.78
N GLN A 24 7.32 10.75 16.99
CA GLN A 24 8.33 10.35 17.98
C GLN A 24 8.60 8.85 18.05
N ARG A 25 7.64 8.01 17.67
CA ARG A 25 7.67 6.56 17.91
C ARG A 25 7.79 5.75 16.62
N GLY A 26 7.77 6.41 15.47
CA GLY A 26 7.74 5.76 14.17
C GLY A 26 6.39 5.12 13.88
N THR A 27 6.40 4.05 13.10
CA THR A 27 5.18 3.31 12.71
C THR A 27 4.56 2.61 13.92
N LEU A 28 3.32 2.97 14.22
CA LEU A 28 2.53 2.39 15.31
C LEU A 28 1.66 1.21 14.84
N LEU A 29 1.21 1.26 13.59
CA LEU A 29 0.35 0.26 12.99
C LEU A 29 0.65 0.17 11.49
N ARG A 30 0.65 -1.05 10.97
CA ARG A 30 0.68 -1.34 9.54
C ARG A 30 -0.25 -2.52 9.28
N GLU A 31 -1.25 -2.31 8.43
CA GLU A 31 -2.30 -3.29 8.14
C GLU A 31 -2.55 -3.32 6.63
N PRO A 32 -2.92 -4.47 6.04
CA PRO A 32 -3.31 -4.54 4.63
C PRO A 32 -4.47 -3.59 4.29
N SER A 33 -4.41 -2.94 3.13
CA SER A 33 -5.47 -2.05 2.62
C SER A 33 -6.62 -2.82 2.01
N VAL A 34 -7.25 -3.68 2.81
CA VAL A 34 -8.33 -4.58 2.37
C VAL A 34 -9.45 -4.66 3.39
N ALA A 35 -10.66 -4.78 2.87
CA ALA A 35 -11.89 -5.01 3.60
C ALA A 35 -12.55 -6.31 3.12
N ALA A 36 -13.14 -7.04 4.07
CA ALA A 36 -13.92 -8.25 3.82
C ALA A 36 -15.41 -7.90 3.93
N ILE A 37 -16.16 -8.06 2.84
CA ILE A 37 -17.60 -7.82 2.78
C ILE A 37 -18.34 -9.14 2.63
N SER A 38 -19.45 -9.33 3.35
CA SER A 38 -20.32 -10.48 3.13
C SER A 38 -20.93 -10.43 1.72
N ALA A 39 -20.76 -11.50 0.93
CA ALA A 39 -21.36 -11.61 -0.39
C ALA A 39 -22.91 -11.64 -0.35
N VAL A 40 -23.48 -12.02 0.80
CA VAL A 40 -24.93 -12.16 0.99
C VAL A 40 -25.55 -10.85 1.48
N SER A 41 -24.99 -10.26 2.55
CA SER A 41 -25.59 -9.09 3.21
C SER A 41 -25.02 -7.75 2.76
N GLY A 42 -23.86 -7.75 2.11
CA GLY A 42 -23.11 -6.51 1.81
C GLY A 42 -22.49 -5.85 3.04
N GLU A 43 -22.53 -6.50 4.21
CA GLU A 43 -21.97 -5.95 5.44
C GLU A 43 -20.45 -6.06 5.50
N LEU A 44 -19.79 -5.06 6.09
CA LEU A 44 -18.36 -5.10 6.40
C LEU A 44 -18.11 -6.02 7.59
N LEU A 45 -17.43 -7.12 7.33
CA LEU A 45 -17.10 -8.15 8.32
C LEU A 45 -15.78 -7.83 9.03
N ALA A 46 -14.76 -7.45 8.27
CA ALA A 46 -13.43 -7.15 8.81
C ALA A 46 -12.65 -6.19 7.90
N VAL A 47 -11.53 -5.66 8.43
CA VAL A 47 -10.53 -4.87 7.69
C VAL A 47 -9.12 -5.30 8.10
N GLY A 48 -8.11 -5.02 7.28
CA GLY A 48 -6.71 -5.35 7.56
C GLY A 48 -6.45 -6.85 7.57
N GLU A 49 -5.58 -7.31 8.47
CA GLU A 49 -5.16 -8.72 8.50
C GLU A 49 -6.33 -9.68 8.78
N ALA A 50 -7.31 -9.23 9.56
CA ALA A 50 -8.54 -9.98 9.80
C ALA A 50 -9.35 -10.18 8.52
N ALA A 51 -9.39 -9.18 7.63
CA ALA A 51 -10.02 -9.32 6.32
C ALA A 51 -9.23 -10.28 5.43
N SER A 52 -7.89 -10.13 5.35
CA SER A 52 -7.01 -11.04 4.60
C SER A 52 -7.18 -12.50 5.03
N THR A 53 -7.36 -12.74 6.32
CA THR A 53 -7.59 -14.08 6.88
C THR A 53 -8.95 -14.64 6.46
N LEU A 54 -10.02 -13.85 6.61
CA LEU A 54 -11.37 -14.27 6.21
C LEU A 54 -11.44 -14.60 4.71
N ILE A 55 -10.89 -13.73 3.85
CA ILE A 55 -10.89 -13.92 2.39
C ILE A 55 -10.22 -15.26 2.00
N ARG A 56 -9.14 -15.64 2.69
CA ARG A 56 -8.44 -16.91 2.44
C ARG A 56 -9.21 -18.14 2.95
N GLN A 57 -9.96 -18.00 4.04
CA GLN A 57 -10.63 -19.14 4.70
C GLN A 57 -12.02 -19.42 4.13
N THR A 58 -12.74 -18.41 3.64
CA THR A 58 -14.12 -18.54 3.16
C THR A 58 -14.30 -17.98 1.74
N PRO A 59 -13.59 -18.55 0.74
CA PRO A 59 -13.71 -18.10 -0.65
C PRO A 59 -15.16 -18.27 -1.14
N GLY A 60 -15.71 -17.21 -1.74
CA GLY A 60 -17.07 -17.18 -2.30
C GLY A 60 -18.15 -16.65 -1.35
N GLU A 61 -17.94 -16.72 -0.03
CA GLU A 61 -18.85 -16.11 0.96
C GLU A 61 -18.51 -14.65 1.27
N VAL A 62 -17.25 -14.27 1.02
CA VAL A 62 -16.69 -12.96 1.29
C VAL A 62 -16.12 -12.36 0.01
N VAL A 63 -16.41 -11.08 -0.21
CA VAL A 63 -15.84 -10.26 -1.28
C VAL A 63 -14.74 -9.38 -0.71
N ALA A 64 -13.55 -9.45 -1.32
CA ALA A 64 -12.45 -8.56 -1.01
C ALA A 64 -12.69 -7.18 -1.66
N MET A 65 -12.62 -6.11 -0.88
CA MET A 65 -12.66 -4.74 -1.37
C MET A 65 -11.39 -3.99 -1.01
N TYR A 66 -10.78 -3.37 -2.01
CA TYR A 66 -9.58 -2.54 -1.88
C TYR A 66 -9.98 -1.07 -2.03
N PRO A 67 -10.03 -0.28 -0.94
CA PRO A 67 -10.55 1.09 -0.99
C PRO A 67 -9.64 2.07 -1.72
N VAL A 68 -8.36 1.71 -1.93
CA VAL A 68 -7.35 2.57 -2.52
C VAL A 68 -6.70 1.87 -3.71
N SER A 69 -6.53 2.60 -4.81
CA SER A 69 -5.75 2.14 -5.97
C SER A 69 -4.89 3.28 -6.49
N SER A 70 -3.63 2.99 -6.79
CA SER A 70 -2.60 3.97 -7.18
C SER A 70 -2.67 5.24 -6.33
N GLY A 71 -2.65 5.11 -4.99
CA GLY A 71 -2.71 6.26 -4.06
C GLY A 71 -4.01 7.08 -4.06
N CYS A 72 -5.04 6.68 -4.80
CA CYS A 72 -6.35 7.34 -4.81
C CYS A 72 -7.41 6.51 -4.08
N ILE A 73 -8.25 7.17 -3.27
CA ILE A 73 -9.43 6.55 -2.66
C ILE A 73 -10.46 6.30 -3.76
N LEU A 74 -10.67 5.04 -4.13
CA LEU A 74 -11.68 4.62 -5.10
C LEU A 74 -13.03 4.33 -4.44
N ASP A 75 -13.00 3.75 -3.23
CA ASP A 75 -14.20 3.50 -2.43
C ASP A 75 -14.13 4.30 -1.13
N TYR A 76 -14.76 5.47 -1.15
CA TYR A 76 -14.83 6.36 0.01
C TYR A 76 -15.53 5.72 1.22
N GLN A 77 -16.56 4.88 1.00
CA GLN A 77 -17.33 4.28 2.08
C GLN A 77 -16.52 3.24 2.84
N ILE A 78 -15.77 2.41 2.12
CA ILE A 78 -14.85 1.43 2.71
C ILE A 78 -13.66 2.15 3.35
N ALA A 79 -13.06 3.12 2.65
CA ALA A 79 -11.92 3.89 3.14
C ALA A 79 -12.19 4.55 4.50
N ARG A 80 -13.31 5.29 4.62
CA ARG A 80 -13.66 5.99 5.87
C ARG A 80 -13.96 5.03 7.02
N ARG A 81 -14.57 3.87 6.75
CA ARG A 81 -14.86 2.84 7.77
C ARG A 81 -13.59 2.17 8.25
N MET A 82 -12.68 1.86 7.34
CA MET A 82 -11.38 1.28 7.63
C MET A 82 -10.51 2.25 8.45
N LEU A 83 -10.42 3.52 8.02
CA LEU A 83 -9.68 4.55 8.76
C LEU A 83 -10.28 4.78 10.15
N LYS A 84 -11.61 4.84 10.26
CA LYS A 84 -12.31 4.92 11.56
C LYS A 84 -12.00 3.74 12.47
N PHE A 85 -11.95 2.52 11.93
CA PHE A 85 -11.61 1.33 12.69
C PHE A 85 -10.21 1.44 13.30
N PHE A 86 -9.20 1.75 12.47
CA PHE A 86 -7.82 1.82 12.94
C PHE A 86 -7.54 3.03 13.84
N LEU A 87 -8.04 4.23 13.51
CA LEU A 87 -7.89 5.38 14.41
C LEU A 87 -8.58 5.16 15.76
N ARG A 88 -9.75 4.48 15.79
CA ARG A 88 -10.40 4.10 17.06
C ARG A 88 -9.59 3.07 17.84
N ARG A 89 -8.97 2.08 17.17
CA ARG A 89 -8.06 1.11 17.80
C ARG A 89 -6.87 1.83 18.44
N MET A 90 -6.28 2.80 17.75
CA MET A 90 -5.18 3.62 18.28
C MET A 90 -5.58 4.39 19.55
N ARG A 91 -6.79 4.97 19.57
CA ARG A 91 -7.31 5.71 20.74
C ARG A 91 -7.64 4.82 21.94
N LYS A 92 -8.09 3.59 21.72
CA LYS A 92 -8.43 2.66 22.82
C LYS A 92 -7.18 2.17 23.57
N ASN A 93 -6.05 2.06 22.88
CA ASN A 93 -4.82 1.52 23.47
C ASN A 93 -4.01 2.56 24.27
N ARG A 94 -4.40 3.85 24.27
CA ARG A 94 -3.76 4.91 25.07
C ARG A 94 -4.74 6.01 25.49
N HIS A 95 -4.68 6.43 26.76
CA HIS A 95 -5.51 7.50 27.30
C HIS A 95 -5.40 8.81 26.51
N MET A 96 -6.38 9.03 25.62
CA MET A 96 -7.10 10.27 25.36
C MET A 96 -6.50 11.41 24.48
N ALA A 97 -5.28 11.32 23.94
CA ALA A 97 -4.72 12.42 23.10
C ALA A 97 -4.51 12.11 21.60
N TYR A 98 -4.53 10.84 21.17
CA TYR A 98 -4.18 10.48 19.79
C TYR A 98 -5.30 10.77 18.77
N GLY A 99 -4.91 11.38 17.64
CA GLY A 99 -5.76 11.53 16.46
C GLY A 99 -6.75 12.69 16.50
N ALA A 100 -6.51 13.71 17.32
CA ALA A 100 -7.14 15.02 17.13
C ALA A 100 -6.56 15.72 15.90
N LYS A 101 -5.27 15.56 15.63
CA LYS A 101 -4.61 16.02 14.40
C LYS A 101 -4.14 14.82 13.59
N VAL A 102 -4.50 14.78 12.32
CA VAL A 102 -4.09 13.74 11.36
C VAL A 102 -3.41 14.41 10.17
N VAL A 103 -2.24 13.92 9.79
CA VAL A 103 -1.54 14.31 8.56
C VAL A 103 -1.62 13.14 7.60
N MET A 104 -2.25 13.32 6.44
CA MET A 104 -2.36 12.27 5.43
C MET A 104 -1.37 12.51 4.28
N CYS A 105 -0.67 11.46 3.86
CA CYS A 105 0.13 11.50 2.64
C CYS A 105 -0.77 11.51 1.41
N ALA A 106 -0.48 12.38 0.46
CA ALA A 106 -1.19 12.51 -0.80
C ALA A 106 -0.18 12.57 -1.95
N ARG A 107 -0.48 11.91 -3.07
CA ARG A 107 0.39 11.96 -4.24
C ARG A 107 0.52 13.38 -4.81
N PRO A 108 1.67 13.72 -5.41
CA PRO A 108 1.81 14.95 -6.19
C PRO A 108 0.73 15.07 -7.27
N GLY A 109 0.19 16.27 -7.48
CA GLY A 109 -0.78 16.54 -8.53
C GLY A 109 -2.19 15.97 -8.31
N VAL A 110 -2.48 15.38 -7.15
CA VAL A 110 -3.82 14.87 -6.85
C VAL A 110 -4.88 16.00 -6.88
N GLY A 111 -6.05 15.72 -7.47
CA GLY A 111 -7.13 16.68 -7.66
C GLY A 111 -7.80 17.14 -6.36
N GLY A 112 -8.51 18.27 -6.44
CA GLY A 112 -9.20 18.84 -5.28
C GLY A 112 -10.28 17.93 -4.69
N SER A 113 -10.98 17.17 -5.53
CA SER A 113 -11.98 16.19 -5.13
C SER A 113 -11.41 15.06 -4.30
N GLU A 114 -10.26 14.50 -4.70
CA GLU A 114 -9.62 13.42 -3.94
C GLU A 114 -9.03 13.96 -2.63
N LYS A 115 -8.40 15.14 -2.63
CA LYS A 115 -7.94 15.80 -1.39
C LYS A 115 -9.09 15.95 -0.41
N MET A 116 -10.24 16.44 -0.89
CA MET A 116 -11.44 16.59 -0.07
C MET A 116 -11.93 15.24 0.46
N ALA A 117 -11.96 14.19 -0.37
CA ALA A 117 -12.36 12.86 0.05
C ALA A 117 -11.44 12.27 1.14
N MET A 118 -10.13 12.48 1.03
CA MET A 118 -9.16 12.07 2.05
C MET A 118 -9.42 12.80 3.38
N GLU A 119 -9.55 14.12 3.32
CA GLU A 119 -9.82 14.91 4.52
C GLU A 119 -11.14 14.54 5.19
N GLU A 120 -12.20 14.36 4.41
CA GLU A 120 -13.50 13.93 4.92
C GLU A 120 -13.45 12.53 5.54
N ALA A 121 -12.72 11.60 4.94
CA ALA A 121 -12.54 10.26 5.50
C ALA A 121 -11.84 10.33 6.87
N ALA A 122 -10.81 11.15 7.01
CA ALA A 122 -10.13 11.37 8.29
C ALA A 122 -11.02 12.07 9.33
N ARG A 123 -11.77 13.10 8.93
CA ARG A 123 -12.76 13.77 9.81
C ARG A 123 -13.85 12.80 10.27
N TYR A 124 -14.39 11.99 9.36
CA TYR A 124 -15.37 10.94 9.68
C TYR A 124 -14.80 9.89 10.66
N ALA A 125 -13.51 9.60 10.55
CA ALA A 125 -12.78 8.73 11.46
C ALA A 125 -12.46 9.38 12.83
N GLY A 126 -12.87 10.64 13.04
CA GLY A 126 -12.79 11.37 14.30
C GLY A 126 -11.61 12.32 14.42
N ALA A 127 -10.90 12.63 13.32
CA ALA A 127 -9.89 13.69 13.31
C ALA A 127 -10.57 15.07 13.46
N LYS A 128 -10.01 15.93 14.30
CA LYS A 128 -10.50 17.32 14.49
C LYS A 128 -9.84 18.27 13.51
N GLU A 129 -8.55 18.09 13.29
CA GLU A 129 -7.74 18.81 12.31
C GLU A 129 -7.14 17.77 11.36
N VAL A 130 -7.21 18.06 10.06
CA VAL A 130 -6.60 17.23 9.02
C VAL A 130 -5.73 18.13 8.16
N SER A 131 -4.54 17.65 7.84
CA SER A 131 -3.63 18.29 6.89
C SER A 131 -3.14 17.25 5.90
N LEU A 132 -2.84 17.67 4.69
CA LEU A 132 -2.26 16.82 3.66
C LEU A 132 -0.79 17.19 3.50
N ILE A 133 0.06 16.19 3.29
CA ILE A 133 1.46 16.35 2.92
C ILE A 133 1.70 15.62 1.62
N GLU A 134 2.49 16.21 0.72
CA GLU A 134 2.88 15.53 -0.50
C GLU A 134 3.81 14.36 -0.17
N GLU A 135 3.51 13.20 -0.75
CA GLU A 135 4.21 11.92 -0.55
C GLU A 135 5.75 12.04 -0.67
N PRO A 136 6.34 12.66 -1.72
CA PRO A 136 7.80 12.79 -1.81
C PRO A 136 8.40 13.63 -0.68
N ILE A 137 7.67 14.63 -0.17
CA ILE A 137 8.13 15.42 0.99
C ILE A 137 8.14 14.54 2.24
N ALA A 138 7.08 13.75 2.46
CA ALA A 138 6.99 12.82 3.58
C ALA A 138 8.08 11.74 3.51
N VAL A 139 8.32 11.15 2.34
CA VAL A 139 9.39 10.17 2.08
C VAL A 139 10.77 10.78 2.33
N GLY A 140 11.02 11.98 1.81
CA GLY A 140 12.29 12.67 2.03
C GLY A 140 12.58 12.91 3.50
N ILE A 141 11.58 13.39 4.26
CA ILE A 141 11.69 13.57 5.71
C ILE A 141 11.93 12.21 6.40
N GLY A 142 11.17 11.18 6.02
CA GLY A 142 11.30 9.83 6.56
C GLY A 142 12.67 9.19 6.29
N ALA A 143 13.30 9.52 5.16
CA ALA A 143 14.65 9.10 4.78
C ALA A 143 15.76 9.94 5.44
N GLY A 144 15.42 10.92 6.29
CA GLY A 144 16.39 11.80 6.94
C GLY A 144 16.96 12.90 6.04
N LEU A 145 16.33 13.17 4.89
CA LEU A 145 16.73 14.25 4.00
C LEU A 145 16.15 15.58 4.47
N ASN A 146 16.98 16.62 4.52
CA ASN A 146 16.51 17.99 4.76
C ASN A 146 15.87 18.58 3.50
N VAL A 147 14.61 18.25 3.23
CA VAL A 147 13.86 18.71 2.04
C VAL A 147 13.58 20.23 2.01
N PHE A 148 13.85 20.94 3.10
CA PHE A 148 13.62 22.39 3.24
C PHE A 148 14.79 23.26 2.77
N GLU A 149 15.92 22.68 2.40
CA GLU A 149 17.07 23.43 1.88
C GLU A 149 16.86 23.88 0.42
N PRO A 150 17.53 24.97 -0.01
CA PRO A 150 17.59 25.42 -1.40
C PRO A 150 18.50 24.51 -2.26
N ARG A 151 18.31 23.20 -2.14
CA ARG A 151 19.01 22.15 -2.89
C ARG A 151 17.98 21.18 -3.44
N GLY A 152 18.01 20.98 -4.76
CA GLY A 152 17.19 19.98 -5.43
C GLY A 152 17.59 18.56 -4.99
N ARG A 153 16.59 17.78 -4.59
CA ARG A 153 16.73 16.37 -4.23
C ARG A 153 15.76 15.56 -5.08
N MET A 154 16.28 14.59 -5.82
CA MET A 154 15.44 13.62 -6.50
C MET A 154 15.08 12.50 -5.53
N ILE A 155 13.79 12.19 -5.43
CA ILE A 155 13.22 11.13 -4.62
C ILE A 155 12.51 10.19 -5.59
N ILE A 156 12.90 8.91 -5.56
CA ILE A 156 12.28 7.86 -6.35
C ILE A 156 11.61 6.90 -5.37
N GLU A 157 10.31 6.78 -5.49
CA GLU A 157 9.47 5.89 -4.71
C GLU A 157 8.84 4.85 -5.63
N LEU A 158 8.86 3.58 -5.21
CA LEU A 158 8.22 2.49 -5.94
C LEU A 158 7.12 1.91 -5.07
N GLY A 159 5.89 2.32 -5.34
CA GLY A 159 4.70 1.80 -4.67
C GLY A 159 4.22 0.47 -5.25
N ALA A 160 3.09 -0.02 -4.74
CA ALA A 160 2.48 -1.23 -5.26
C ALA A 160 1.83 -1.04 -6.64
N GLY A 161 1.01 0.00 -6.80
CA GLY A 161 0.32 0.27 -8.07
C GLY A 161 1.14 1.09 -9.07
N GLU A 162 1.86 2.09 -8.56
CA GLU A 162 2.60 3.08 -9.34
C GLU A 162 3.82 3.53 -8.54
N GLY A 163 4.90 3.91 -9.22
CA GLY A 163 6.04 4.61 -8.64
C GLY A 163 5.99 6.10 -8.96
N CYS A 164 6.86 6.87 -8.33
CA CYS A 164 6.97 8.30 -8.56
C CYS A 164 8.43 8.74 -8.48
N ALA A 165 8.85 9.56 -9.44
CA ALA A 165 10.11 10.29 -9.38
C ALA A 165 9.82 11.78 -9.22
N SER A 166 10.22 12.36 -8.09
CA SER A 166 9.97 13.77 -7.78
C SER A 166 11.26 14.50 -7.45
N VAL A 167 11.38 15.74 -7.90
CA VAL A 167 12.43 16.66 -7.44
C VAL A 167 11.84 17.61 -6.41
N VAL A 168 12.42 17.65 -5.21
CA VAL A 168 11.98 18.53 -4.11
C VAL A 168 13.05 19.55 -3.74
N SER A 169 12.62 20.76 -3.37
CA SER A 169 13.48 21.80 -2.82
C SER A 169 12.64 22.79 -2.03
N LEU A 170 13.21 23.40 -0.98
CA LEU A 170 12.51 24.41 -0.15
C LEU A 170 11.16 23.92 0.41
N GLY A 171 11.02 22.62 0.67
CA GLY A 171 9.80 22.01 1.20
C GLY A 171 8.67 21.86 0.18
N GLY A 172 8.92 22.09 -1.10
CA GLY A 172 7.95 21.90 -2.18
C GLY A 172 8.42 20.92 -3.24
N VAL A 173 7.46 20.30 -3.93
CA VAL A 173 7.71 19.53 -5.15
C VAL A 173 7.93 20.51 -6.30
N VAL A 174 9.10 20.44 -6.93
CA VAL A 174 9.48 21.26 -8.09
C VAL A 174 8.99 20.63 -9.39
N GLU A 175 9.17 19.32 -9.52
CA GLU A 175 8.78 18.52 -10.68
C GLU A 175 8.44 17.11 -10.20
N SER A 176 7.49 16.44 -10.85
CA SER A 176 7.12 15.07 -10.51
C SER A 176 6.63 14.29 -11.72
N GLN A 177 7.09 13.05 -11.85
CA GLN A 177 6.68 12.14 -12.90
C GLN A 177 6.21 10.81 -12.30
N ALA A 178 5.01 10.39 -12.70
CA ALA A 178 4.49 9.06 -12.39
C ALA A 178 5.27 8.00 -13.19
N ILE A 179 5.62 6.90 -12.53
CA ILE A 179 6.22 5.72 -13.14
C ILE A 179 5.11 4.66 -13.20
N PRO A 180 4.56 4.31 -14.39
CA PRO A 180 3.37 3.46 -14.54
C PRO A 180 3.69 1.97 -14.35
N THR A 181 4.40 1.66 -13.27
CA THR A 181 4.74 0.33 -12.81
C THR A 181 4.93 0.33 -11.29
N GLY A 182 4.90 -0.85 -10.69
CA GLY A 182 5.02 -1.00 -9.25
C GLY A 182 5.01 -2.47 -8.84
N GLY A 183 4.98 -2.72 -7.54
CA GLY A 183 5.02 -4.07 -6.97
C GLY A 183 3.93 -5.02 -7.50
N SER A 184 2.72 -4.54 -7.77
CA SER A 184 1.63 -5.34 -8.32
C SER A 184 1.85 -5.70 -9.78
N TYR A 185 2.45 -4.80 -10.57
CA TYR A 185 2.82 -5.12 -11.95
C TYR A 185 3.97 -6.13 -12.00
N MET A 186 4.93 -6.05 -11.06
CA MET A 186 5.97 -7.07 -10.90
C MET A 186 5.37 -8.45 -10.61
N ASN A 187 4.39 -8.54 -9.71
CA ASN A 187 3.70 -9.81 -9.41
C ASN A 187 3.01 -10.36 -10.66
N GLN A 188 2.33 -9.50 -11.42
CA GLN A 188 1.68 -9.90 -12.68
C GLN A 188 2.69 -10.43 -13.70
N CYS A 189 3.82 -9.74 -13.91
CA CYS A 189 4.87 -10.20 -14.82
C CYS A 189 5.41 -11.59 -14.41
N ILE A 190 5.58 -11.84 -13.12
CA ILE A 190 6.00 -13.14 -12.59
C ILE A 190 4.92 -14.20 -12.88
N ALA A 191 3.66 -13.93 -12.56
CA ALA A 191 2.56 -14.86 -12.79
C ALA A 191 2.38 -15.18 -14.28
N ASP A 192 2.47 -14.17 -15.15
CA ASP A 192 2.36 -14.32 -16.61
C ASP A 192 3.52 -15.15 -17.17
N TYR A 193 4.74 -14.93 -16.67
CA TYR A 193 5.88 -15.74 -17.06
C TYR A 193 5.69 -17.21 -16.69
N LEU A 194 5.27 -17.49 -15.45
CA LEU A 194 5.08 -18.87 -14.97
C LEU A 194 3.93 -19.57 -15.70
N LEU A 195 2.86 -18.84 -16.03
CA LEU A 195 1.80 -19.35 -16.89
C LEU A 195 2.32 -19.67 -18.29
N SER A 196 3.08 -18.77 -18.92
CA SER A 196 3.60 -18.96 -20.28
C SER A 196 4.66 -20.06 -20.38
N ALA A 197 5.54 -20.18 -19.38
CA ALA A 197 6.67 -21.11 -19.42
C ALA A 197 6.28 -22.51 -18.93
N TYR A 198 5.41 -22.60 -17.93
CA TYR A 198 5.08 -23.85 -17.24
C TYR A 198 3.60 -24.26 -17.38
N GLY A 199 2.72 -23.39 -17.87
CA GLY A 199 1.29 -23.67 -17.96
C GLY A 199 0.61 -23.70 -16.60
N VAL A 200 1.12 -22.94 -15.61
CA VAL A 200 0.61 -22.94 -14.23
C VAL A 200 0.18 -21.54 -13.82
N HIS A 201 -1.09 -21.41 -13.39
CA HIS A 201 -1.61 -20.19 -12.80
C HIS A 201 -1.14 -20.05 -11.36
N VAL A 202 -0.35 -19.01 -11.10
CA VAL A 202 0.17 -18.66 -9.78
C VAL A 202 -0.63 -17.47 -9.24
N GLY A 203 -1.05 -17.56 -7.98
CA GLY A 203 -1.81 -16.48 -7.33
C GLY A 203 -0.91 -15.32 -6.90
N ASP A 204 -1.50 -14.13 -6.68
CA ASP A 204 -0.75 -12.91 -6.33
C ASP A 204 0.12 -13.07 -5.07
N THR A 205 -0.38 -13.76 -4.03
CA THR A 205 0.40 -14.05 -2.80
C THR A 205 1.66 -14.87 -3.09
N GLU A 206 1.55 -15.85 -3.97
CA GLU A 206 2.67 -16.72 -4.33
C GLU A 206 3.66 -15.95 -5.22
N ALA A 207 3.15 -15.15 -6.17
CA ALA A 207 3.98 -14.26 -6.99
C ALA A 207 4.72 -13.21 -6.14
N GLU A 208 4.09 -12.64 -5.12
CA GLU A 208 4.72 -11.74 -4.14
C GLU A 208 5.82 -12.47 -3.37
N SER A 209 5.57 -13.69 -2.91
CA SER A 209 6.58 -14.51 -2.21
C SER A 209 7.82 -14.75 -3.07
N ILE A 210 7.62 -15.09 -4.36
CA ILE A 210 8.70 -15.26 -5.34
C ILE A 210 9.45 -13.94 -5.54
N LYS A 211 8.72 -12.83 -5.77
CA LYS A 211 9.31 -11.49 -5.94
C LYS A 211 10.19 -11.08 -4.76
N LEU A 212 9.79 -11.40 -3.54
CA LEU A 212 10.53 -11.02 -2.33
C LEU A 212 11.76 -11.90 -2.07
N SER A 213 11.82 -13.11 -2.64
CA SER A 213 12.85 -14.11 -2.33
C SER A 213 13.81 -14.43 -3.48
N TYR A 214 13.45 -14.17 -4.75
CA TYR A 214 14.24 -14.65 -5.89
C TYR A 214 15.68 -14.14 -5.88
N SER A 215 15.92 -12.89 -5.47
CA SER A 215 17.24 -12.25 -5.54
C SER A 215 18.24 -12.80 -4.52
N THR A 216 17.77 -13.49 -3.48
CA THR A 216 18.60 -14.09 -2.42
C THR A 216 18.58 -15.61 -2.44
N HIS A 217 17.80 -16.22 -3.34
CA HIS A 217 17.68 -17.67 -3.45
C HIS A 217 18.86 -18.25 -4.25
N GLU A 218 19.56 -19.21 -3.66
CA GLU A 218 20.58 -19.99 -4.36
C GLU A 218 19.96 -21.28 -4.89
N GLY A 219 20.08 -21.53 -6.20
CA GLY A 219 19.58 -22.76 -6.83
C GLY A 219 18.16 -22.66 -7.38
N GLU A 220 17.42 -23.78 -7.36
CA GLU A 220 16.04 -23.84 -7.86
C GLU A 220 15.05 -23.36 -6.79
N MET A 221 14.08 -22.58 -7.25
CA MET A 221 12.88 -22.20 -6.49
C MET A 221 11.72 -23.10 -6.90
N SER A 222 10.71 -23.22 -6.04
CA SER A 222 9.43 -23.80 -6.42
C SER A 222 8.27 -22.87 -6.14
N ALA A 223 7.18 -23.08 -6.88
CA ALA A 223 5.92 -22.42 -6.66
C ALA A 223 4.77 -23.40 -6.82
N LEU A 224 3.73 -23.24 -6.02
CA LEU A 224 2.49 -23.98 -6.16
C LEU A 224 1.45 -23.15 -6.90
N GLY A 225 0.84 -23.72 -7.93
CA GLY A 225 -0.25 -23.08 -8.66
C GLY A 225 -1.27 -24.08 -9.17
N ARG A 226 -2.16 -23.60 -10.04
CA ARG A 226 -3.17 -24.43 -10.70
C ARG A 226 -2.77 -24.67 -12.15
N GLY A 227 -2.58 -25.92 -12.54
CA GLY A 227 -2.29 -26.28 -13.92
C GLY A 227 -3.40 -25.81 -14.87
N GLU A 228 -3.02 -25.17 -15.96
CA GLU A 228 -3.95 -24.63 -16.96
C GLU A 228 -4.75 -25.76 -17.63
N LYS A 229 -4.07 -26.88 -17.94
CA LYS A 229 -4.69 -28.04 -18.60
C LYS A 229 -5.36 -28.98 -17.62
N SER A 230 -4.72 -29.28 -16.49
CA SER A 230 -5.22 -30.25 -15.52
C SER A 230 -6.33 -29.67 -14.64
N GLY A 231 -6.30 -28.36 -14.39
CA GLY A 231 -7.13 -27.70 -13.39
C GLY A 231 -6.77 -28.07 -11.94
N LEU A 232 -5.73 -28.88 -11.73
CA LEU A 232 -5.31 -29.39 -10.43
C LEU A 232 -4.12 -28.59 -9.87
N PRO A 233 -3.84 -28.67 -8.56
CA PRO A 233 -2.62 -28.13 -7.98
C PRO A 233 -1.38 -28.77 -8.60
N GLU A 234 -0.45 -27.95 -9.09
CA GLU A 234 0.83 -28.35 -9.67
C GLU A 234 1.96 -27.55 -9.05
N GLU A 235 3.06 -28.25 -8.72
CA GLU A 235 4.31 -27.63 -8.26
C GLU A 235 5.26 -27.52 -9.44
N ILE A 236 5.81 -26.32 -9.66
CA ILE A 236 6.79 -26.03 -10.70
C ILE A 236 8.13 -25.66 -10.07
N ARG A 237 9.22 -25.92 -10.80
CA ARG A 237 10.57 -25.54 -10.39
C ARG A 237 11.20 -24.67 -11.47
N PHE A 238 11.85 -23.59 -11.05
CA PHE A 238 12.46 -22.60 -11.92
C PHE A 238 13.68 -21.97 -11.23
N ARG A 239 14.52 -21.28 -11.99
CA ARG A 239 15.69 -20.57 -11.48
C ARG A 239 15.38 -19.09 -11.24
N PRO A 240 16.05 -18.44 -10.27
CA PRO A 240 15.96 -16.99 -10.07
C PRO A 240 16.19 -16.15 -11.33
N SER A 241 17.06 -16.59 -12.24
CA SER A 241 17.34 -15.91 -13.50
C SER A 241 16.11 -15.81 -14.42
N GLU A 242 15.15 -16.72 -14.30
CA GLU A 242 13.89 -16.67 -15.05
C GLU A 242 12.99 -15.54 -14.52
N ILE A 243 13.01 -15.32 -13.20
CA ILE A 243 12.30 -14.21 -12.56
C ILE A 243 12.94 -12.87 -12.95
N GLU A 244 14.27 -12.81 -13.05
CA GLU A 244 14.95 -11.61 -13.57
C GLU A 244 14.51 -11.27 -15.00
N GLN A 245 14.35 -12.28 -15.86
CA GLN A 245 13.85 -12.09 -17.22
C GLN A 245 12.39 -11.62 -17.22
N ALA A 246 11.54 -12.22 -16.38
CA ALA A 246 10.15 -11.82 -16.23
C ALA A 246 10.00 -10.35 -15.83
N LEU A 247 10.97 -9.80 -15.09
CA LEU A 247 10.94 -8.41 -14.60
C LEU A 247 11.61 -7.39 -15.54
N LEU A 248 12.15 -7.79 -16.69
CA LEU A 248 12.74 -6.84 -17.65
C LEU A 248 11.79 -5.70 -18.07
N PRO A 249 10.50 -5.96 -18.39
CA PRO A 249 9.57 -4.89 -18.76
C PRO A 249 9.32 -3.86 -17.64
N VAL A 250 9.56 -4.24 -16.38
CA VAL A 250 9.46 -3.31 -15.24
C VAL A 250 10.69 -2.41 -15.19
N ARG A 251 11.89 -2.98 -15.39
CA ARG A 251 13.16 -2.25 -15.37
C ARG A 251 13.25 -1.20 -16.48
N GLU A 252 12.68 -1.47 -17.65
CA GLU A 252 12.66 -0.51 -18.77
C GLU A 252 11.74 0.69 -18.53
N LYS A 253 10.78 0.57 -17.59
CA LYS A 253 9.83 1.64 -17.25
C LYS A 253 10.31 2.56 -16.14
N ILE A 254 11.28 2.12 -15.32
CA ILE A 254 11.87 2.87 -14.19
C ILE A 254 13.10 3.61 -14.70
#